data_AF-A0A9E6RSH0-F1
#
_entry.id   AF-A0A9E6RSH0-F1
#
_cell.length_a   1.000
_cell.length_b   1.000
_cell.length_c   1.000
_cell.angle_alpha   90.00
_cell.angle_beta   90.00
_cell.angle_gamma   90.00
#
_symmetry.space_group_name_H-M   'P 1'
#
loop_
_entity.id
_entity.type
_entity.pdbx_description
1 polymer ?
#
loop_
_entity_poly.entity_id
_entity_poly.type
_entity_poly.pdbx_seq_one_letter_code
_entity_poly.pdbx_strand_id
1 'polypeptide(L)' 'MSKLPTQQRQVLTLRFGLPDGNEMSLAEIGQRIGVSRERVRQIEAQALSSLRRHKERLRSHFAS' A
#
# COMPACT_ATOMS: atom_id res chain seq x y z
N MET A 1 -0.63 -7.50 -8.22
CA MET A 1 0.24 -6.42 -7.68
C MET A 1 0.80 -5.47 -8.74
N SER A 2 0.68 -5.75 -10.04
CA SER A 2 1.26 -4.97 -11.16
C SER A 2 0.68 -3.56 -11.41
N LYS A 3 -0.32 -3.09 -10.65
CA LYS A 3 -1.00 -1.79 -10.90
C LYS A 3 -0.79 -0.72 -9.82
N LEU A 4 0.05 -0.98 -8.82
CA LEU A 4 0.47 0.05 -7.85
C LEU A 4 1.85 0.59 -8.22
N PRO A 5 2.06 1.92 -8.19
CA PRO A 5 3.39 2.53 -8.24
C PRO A 5 4.34 1.88 -7.22
N THR A 6 5.64 1.83 -7.55
CA THR A 6 6.67 1.15 -6.75
C THR A 6 6.66 1.60 -5.28
N GLN A 7 6.49 2.90 -5.02
CA GLN A 7 6.40 3.43 -3.66
C GLN A 7 5.16 2.95 -2.89
N GLN A 8 3.99 2.89 -3.55
CA GLN A 8 2.76 2.39 -2.90
C GLN A 8 2.90 0.92 -2.54
N ARG A 9 3.48 0.11 -3.42
CA ARG A 9 3.76 -1.29 -3.13
C ARG A 9 4.75 -1.42 -1.96
N GLN A 10 5.83 -0.67 -1.99
CA GLN A 10 6.85 -0.69 -0.94
C GLN A 10 6.26 -0.31 0.43
N VAL A 11 5.45 0.76 0.51
CA VAL A 11 4.79 1.17 1.76
C VAL A 11 3.87 0.06 2.28
N LEU A 12 3.04 -0.56 1.43
CA LEU A 12 2.18 -1.66 1.87
C LEU A 12 2.98 -2.90 2.30
N THR A 13 4.02 -3.27 1.55
CA THR A 13 4.88 -4.40 1.86
C THR A 13 5.56 -4.26 3.22
N LEU A 14 6.12 -3.08 3.52
CA LEU A 14 6.74 -2.79 4.81
C LEU A 14 5.71 -2.66 5.94
N ARG A 15 4.54 -2.09 5.65
CA ARG A 15 3.49 -1.90 6.66
C ARG A 15 2.90 -3.22 7.16
N PHE A 16 2.67 -4.16 6.25
CA PHE A 16 2.01 -5.44 6.54
C PHE A 16 2.98 -6.62 6.67
N GLY A 17 4.28 -6.35 6.76
CA GLY A 17 5.28 -7.40 6.95
C GLY A 17 5.27 -8.48 5.86
N LEU A 18 4.87 -8.14 4.62
CA LEU A 18 4.74 -9.13 3.54
C LEU A 18 6.03 -9.87 3.15
N PRO A 19 7.26 -9.29 3.27
CA PRO A 19 8.48 -9.99 2.90
C PRO A 19 9.02 -10.87 4.04
N ASP A 20 9.00 -10.36 5.27
CA ASP A 20 9.76 -10.94 6.39
C ASP A 20 8.92 -11.12 7.67
N GLY A 21 7.61 -10.87 7.62
CA GLY A 21 6.70 -10.91 8.77
C GLY A 21 6.79 -9.69 9.70
N ASN A 22 7.77 -8.80 9.49
CA ASN A 22 8.00 -7.63 10.33
C ASN A 22 7.22 -6.42 9.82
N GLU A 23 6.15 -6.06 10.52
CA GLU A 23 5.42 -4.83 10.28
C GLU A 23 6.20 -3.60 10.77
N MET A 24 6.26 -2.57 9.94
CA MET A 24 6.85 -1.28 10.31
C MET A 24 5.77 -0.22 10.53
N SER A 25 6.00 0.71 11.46
CA SER A 25 5.14 1.89 11.62
C SER A 25 5.34 2.90 10.49
N LEU A 26 4.35 3.80 10.30
CA LEU A 26 4.44 4.87 9.29
C LEU A 26 5.67 5.78 9.49
N ALA A 27 6.10 5.96 10.73
CA ALA A 27 7.28 6.76 11.06
C ALA A 27 8.56 6.06 10.61
N GLU A 28 8.72 4.77 10.93
CA GLU A 28 9.89 3.97 10.55
C GLU A 28 9.96 3.80 9.03
N ILE A 29 8.83 3.58 8.37
CA ILE A 29 8.76 3.54 6.90
C ILE A 29 9.20 4.88 6.32
N GLY A 30 8.74 6.00 6.90
CA GLY A 30 9.11 7.34 6.46
C GLY A 30 10.60 7.59 6.55
N GLN A 31 11.22 7.23 7.68
CA GLN A 31 12.67 7.28 7.86
C GLN A 31 13.40 6.42 6.83
N ARG A 32 12.93 5.19 6.58
CA ARG A 32 13.56 4.25 5.64
C ARG A 32 13.56 4.72 4.19
N ILE A 33 12.52 5.43 3.76
CA ILE A 33 12.37 5.88 2.36
C ILE A 33 12.58 7.40 2.18
N GLY A 34 13.03 8.10 3.23
CA GLY A 34 13.38 9.52 3.18
C GLY A 34 12.17 10.46 3.02
N VAL A 35 11.03 10.13 3.61
CA VAL A 35 9.81 10.96 3.56
C VAL A 35 9.17 11.16 4.94
N SER A 36 8.31 12.17 5.07
CA SER A 36 7.59 12.41 6.32
C SER A 36 6.57 11.30 6.61
N ARG A 37 6.27 11.08 7.89
CA ARG A 37 5.20 10.16 8.34
C ARG A 37 3.87 10.44 7.64
N GLU A 38 3.51 11.72 7.49
CA GLU A 38 2.27 12.10 6.82
C GLU A 38 2.30 11.74 5.33
N ARG A 39 3.47 11.87 4.68
CA ARG A 39 3.62 11.43 3.29
C ARG A 39 3.40 9.92 3.17
N VAL A 40 3.91 9.11 4.09
CA VAL A 40 3.65 7.66 4.12
C VAL A 40 2.16 7.36 4.30
N ARG A 41 1.48 8.05 5.22
CA ARG A 41 0.04 7.92 5.44
C ARG A 41 -0.78 8.20 4.17
N GLN A 42 -0.42 9.26 3.45
CA GLN A 42 -1.08 9.60 2.17
C GLN A 42 -0.87 8.50 1.12
N ILE A 43 0.36 8.00 1.00
CA ILE A 43 0.70 6.93 0.05
C ILE A 43 -0.08 5.65 0.41
N GLU A 44 -0.16 5.29 1.68
CA GLU A 44 -0.94 4.15 2.18
C GLU A 44 -2.43 4.28 1.82
N ALA A 45 -3.04 5.45 2.11
CA ALA A 45 -4.43 5.71 1.78
C ALA A 45 -4.71 5.62 0.27
N GLN A 46 -3.83 6.18 -0.57
CA GLN A 46 -3.94 6.09 -2.02
C GLN A 46 -3.81 4.65 -2.53
N ALA A 47 -2.90 3.87 -1.95
CA ALA A 47 -2.69 2.47 -2.31
C ALA A 47 -3.92 1.62 -1.94
N LEU A 48 -4.46 1.79 -0.73
CA LEU A 48 -5.67 1.10 -0.27
C LEU A 48 -6.90 1.48 -1.10
N SER A 49 -7.07 2.76 -1.43
CA SER A 49 -8.15 3.24 -2.30
C SER A 49 -8.08 2.59 -3.69
N SER A 50 -6.87 2.47 -4.25
CA SER A 50 -6.65 1.82 -5.54
C SER A 50 -6.94 0.32 -5.49
N LEU A 51 -6.54 -0.37 -4.41
CA LEU A 51 -6.86 -1.79 -4.20
C LEU A 51 -8.37 -2.04 -4.08
N ARG A 52 -9.09 -1.18 -3.35
CA ARG A 52 -10.56 -1.27 -3.21
C ARG A 52 -11.26 -1.17 -4.56
N ARG A 53 -10.92 -0.17 -5.38
CA ARG A 53 -11.46 0.00 -6.74
C ARG A 53 -11.17 -1.21 -7.64
N HIS A 54 -10.00 -1.83 -7.50
CA HIS A 54 -9.69 -3.06 -8.23
C HIS A 54 -10.53 -4.25 -7.79
N LYS A 55 -10.69 -4.44 -6.48
CA LYS A 55 -11.52 -5.53 -5.94
C LYS A 55 -12.99 -5.39 -6.38
N GLU A 56 -13.52 -4.18 -6.40
CA GLU A 56 -14.87 -3.88 -6.86
C GLU A 56 -15.07 -4.24 -8.35
N ARG A 57 -14.15 -3.81 -9.22
CA ARG A 57 -14.18 -4.17 -10.65
C ARG A 57 -14.09 -5.68 -10.90
N LEU A 58 -13.29 -6.39 -10.11
CA LEU A 58 -13.23 -7.84 -10.21
C LEU A 58 -14.55 -8.47 -9.79
N ARG A 59 -15.15 -8.02 -8.68
CA ARG A 59 -16.46 -8.50 -8.23
C ARG A 59 -17.56 -8.26 -9.26
N SER A 60 -17.60 -7.10 -9.90
CA SER A 60 -18.61 -6.81 -10.94
C SER A 60 -18.45 -7.70 -12.17
N HIS A 61 -17.22 -8.12 -12.49
CA HIS A 61 -16.95 -9.01 -13.62
C HIS A 61 -17.32 -10.48 -13.36
N PHE A 62 -17.39 -10.90 -12.09
CA PHE A 62 -17.82 -12.26 -11.72
C PHE A 62 -19.31 -12.36 -11.34
N ALA A 63 -20.01 -11.21 -11.30
CA ALA A 63 -21.44 -11.14 -10.99
C ALA A 63 -22.30 -10.88 -12.24
N SER A 64 -21.73 -11.04 -13.44
CA SER A 64 -22.39 -11.02 -14.75
C SER A 64 -22.21 -12.37 -15.43
#